data_AF-A0A9W6QC66-F1
#
_entry.id   AF-A0A9W6QC66-F1
#
_cell.length_a   1.000
_cell.length_b   1.000
_cell.length_c   1.000
_cell.angle_alpha   90.00
_cell.angle_beta   90.00
_cell.angle_gamma   90.00
#
_symmetry.space_group_name_H-M   'P 1'
#
loop_
_entity.id
_entity.type
_entity.pdbx_description
1 polymer ?
#
loop_
_entity_poly.entity_id
_entity_poly.type
_entity_poly.pdbx_seq_one_letter_code
_entity_poly.pdbx_strand_id
1 'polypeptide(L)'
;MRLLQGTPEEIAAFLKLMGEETEPFEEAVAGAAADAAAEPTTWAGIEALVRGRARTEEIAERVLAYLKGVLEIGGVEIEAGTSERTRDGLSNYVMVRDAGKRRYGAVAYVNAINAGLTLRLTPHDVADTDDPRIELRDVKDGHKYAVNCPLRDEETIDLALQLTRRALAKVR
;
A
#
# COMPACT_ATOMS: atom_id res chain seq x y z
N MET A 1 -4.61 -18.52 -14.03
CA MET A 1 -4.87 -18.14 -12.61
C MET A 1 -5.35 -16.71 -12.58
N ARG A 2 -6.60 -16.45 -12.14
CA ARG A 2 -7.12 -15.09 -11.98
C ARG A 2 -6.51 -14.48 -10.71
N LEU A 3 -5.72 -13.42 -10.87
CA LEU A 3 -5.16 -12.64 -9.76
C LEU A 3 -6.28 -11.80 -9.15
N LEU A 4 -6.67 -12.10 -7.92
CA LEU A 4 -7.63 -11.29 -7.16
C LEU A 4 -6.96 -9.95 -6.81
N GLN A 5 -7.46 -8.87 -7.43
CA GLN A 5 -7.07 -7.51 -7.09
C GLN A 5 -7.97 -7.02 -5.94
N GLY A 6 -7.43 -7.02 -4.72
CA GLY A 6 -8.07 -6.52 -3.51
C GLY A 6 -7.04 -5.87 -2.60
N THR A 7 -7.47 -4.97 -1.72
CA THR A 7 -6.65 -4.55 -0.58
C THR A 7 -6.35 -5.75 0.32
N PRO A 8 -5.31 -5.71 1.18
CA PRO A 8 -5.03 -6.79 2.12
C PRO A 8 -6.25 -7.18 3.00
N GLU A 9 -7.10 -6.20 3.35
CA GLU A 9 -8.34 -6.41 4.10
C GLU A 9 -9.46 -7.02 3.24
N GLU A 10 -9.56 -6.67 1.95
CA GLU A 10 -10.47 -7.31 0.99
C GLU A 10 -10.02 -8.73 0.63
N ILE A 11 -8.70 -8.99 0.58
CA ILE A 11 -8.13 -10.33 0.41
C ILE A 11 -8.43 -11.17 1.66
N ALA A 12 -8.31 -10.60 2.86
CA ALA A 12 -8.67 -11.28 4.11
C ALA A 12 -10.18 -11.53 4.25
N ALA A 13 -11.03 -10.56 3.87
CA ALA A 13 -12.48 -10.70 3.91
C ALA A 13 -13.04 -11.66 2.83
N PHE A 14 -12.43 -11.70 1.64
CA PHE A 14 -12.77 -12.65 0.58
C PHE A 14 -12.44 -14.10 0.98
N LEU A 15 -11.35 -14.32 1.72
CA LEU A 15 -11.01 -15.63 2.29
C LEU A 15 -12.00 -16.08 3.37
N LYS A 16 -12.57 -15.13 4.14
CA LYS A 16 -13.59 -15.41 5.17
C LYS A 16 -14.99 -15.70 4.60
N LEU A 17 -15.30 -15.22 3.39
CA LEU A 17 -16.60 -15.38 2.72
C LEU A 17 -16.74 -16.72 1.96
N MET A 18 -15.63 -17.42 1.69
CA MET A 18 -15.57 -18.66 0.91
C MET A 18 -15.87 -19.94 1.70
N GLY A 19 -16.29 -19.82 2.97
CA GLY A 19 -16.95 -20.91 3.69
C GLY A 19 -16.14 -22.20 3.88
N GLU A 20 -14.82 -22.10 4.08
CA GLU A 20 -14.11 -23.19 4.76
C GLU A 20 -14.44 -23.09 6.26
N GLU A 21 -15.55 -23.75 6.61
CA GLU A 21 -16.00 -23.93 7.99
C GLU A 21 -14.90 -24.57 8.82
N THR A 22 -14.55 -23.94 9.93
CA THR A 22 -14.43 -24.67 11.19
C THR A 22 -15.19 -23.85 12.25
N GLU A 23 -16.34 -24.37 12.64
CA GLU A 23 -17.13 -23.94 13.81
C GLU A 23 -17.26 -25.13 14.78
N PRO A 24 -17.64 -24.96 16.09
CA PRO A 24 -17.55 -23.78 16.97
C PRO A 24 -17.09 -24.11 18.44
N PHE A 25 -17.11 -23.08 19.33
CA PHE A 25 -17.00 -23.07 20.82
C PHE A 25 -15.57 -23.23 21.42
N GLU A 26 -15.03 -22.46 22.38
CA GLU A 26 -15.58 -21.65 23.49
C GLU A 26 -14.76 -20.37 23.75
N GLU A 27 -15.45 -19.44 24.41
CA GLU A 27 -15.03 -18.15 24.97
C GLU A 27 -13.82 -18.27 25.93
N ALA A 28 -12.72 -17.57 25.65
CA ALA A 28 -11.70 -17.25 26.66
C ALA A 28 -11.11 -15.85 26.41
N VAL A 29 -11.50 -14.95 27.29
CA VAL A 29 -10.91 -13.63 27.51
C VAL A 29 -9.41 -13.76 27.77
N ALA A 30 -8.58 -13.03 27.02
CA ALA A 30 -7.38 -12.31 27.47
C ALA A 30 -6.30 -12.26 26.38
N GLY A 31 -5.66 -11.10 26.28
CA GLY A 31 -4.35 -10.96 25.68
C GLY A 31 -4.32 -9.89 24.61
N ALA A 32 -4.09 -8.66 25.05
CA ALA A 32 -3.57 -7.59 24.21
C ALA A 32 -2.50 -8.17 23.26
N ALA A 33 -2.77 -8.14 21.95
CA ALA A 33 -1.71 -8.17 20.97
C ALA A 33 -0.94 -6.87 21.16
N ALA A 34 0.05 -6.94 22.05
CA ALA A 34 1.07 -5.92 22.18
C ALA A 34 1.64 -5.74 20.76
N ASP A 35 1.33 -4.57 20.22
CA ASP A 35 1.88 -4.02 19.00
C ASP A 35 3.40 -3.98 19.21
N ALA A 36 4.06 -5.09 18.90
CA ALA A 36 5.50 -5.19 18.91
C ALA A 36 5.94 -4.19 17.84
N ALA A 37 6.38 -3.02 18.29
CA ALA A 37 6.90 -1.97 17.44
C ALA A 37 8.04 -2.59 16.62
N ALA A 38 7.73 -3.02 15.40
CA ALA A 38 8.73 -3.40 14.44
C ALA A 38 9.72 -2.24 14.35
N GLU A 39 11.01 -2.54 14.46
CA GLU A 39 12.02 -1.49 14.34
C GLU A 39 11.78 -0.72 13.04
N PRO A 40 11.86 0.63 13.06
CA PRO A 40 11.60 1.44 11.89
C PRO A 40 12.48 0.95 10.75
N THR A 41 11.86 0.55 9.63
CA THR A 41 12.61 -0.01 8.51
C THR A 41 13.53 1.08 7.96
N THR A 42 14.84 0.84 8.02
CA THR A 42 15.82 1.78 7.50
C THR A 42 15.66 1.95 5.99
N TRP A 43 16.08 3.09 5.44
CA TRP A 43 16.10 3.30 3.99
C TRP A 43 16.86 2.18 3.25
N ALA A 44 18.00 1.76 3.79
CA ALA A 44 18.79 0.66 3.23
C ALA A 44 17.98 -0.67 3.19
N GLY A 45 17.17 -0.93 4.21
CA GLY A 45 16.27 -2.09 4.25
C GLY A 45 15.15 -2.01 3.21
N ILE A 46 14.54 -0.83 3.03
CA ILE A 46 13.54 -0.58 1.98
C ILE A 46 14.17 -0.74 0.59
N GLU A 47 15.37 -0.20 0.38
CA GLU A 47 16.07 -0.31 -0.90
C GLU A 47 16.40 -1.78 -1.23
N ALA A 48 16.94 -2.52 -0.27
CA ALA A 48 17.22 -3.95 -0.43
C ALA A 48 15.95 -4.75 -0.72
N LEU A 49 14.84 -4.45 -0.03
CA LEU A 49 13.55 -5.09 -0.28
C LEU A 49 13.06 -4.81 -1.70
N VAL A 50 13.02 -3.55 -2.12
CA VAL A 50 12.51 -3.17 -3.45
C VAL A 50 13.32 -3.84 -4.54
N ARG A 51 14.65 -3.75 -4.48
CA ARG A 51 15.55 -4.38 -5.46
C ARG A 51 15.43 -5.91 -5.45
N GLY A 52 15.26 -6.51 -4.27
CA GLY A 52 15.10 -7.96 -4.12
C GLY A 52 13.74 -8.51 -4.59
N ARG A 53 12.72 -7.65 -4.73
CA ARG A 53 11.37 -8.03 -5.15
C ARG A 53 11.03 -7.63 -6.58
N ALA A 54 11.64 -6.58 -7.10
CA ALA A 54 11.33 -6.06 -8.43
C ALA A 54 11.60 -7.09 -9.52
N ARG A 55 10.72 -7.15 -10.52
CA ARG A 55 10.91 -8.02 -11.69
C ARG A 55 12.07 -7.58 -12.58
N THR A 56 12.33 -6.28 -12.61
CA THR A 56 13.42 -5.67 -13.38
C THR A 56 14.04 -4.55 -12.56
N GLU A 57 15.29 -4.23 -12.88
CA GLU A 57 15.99 -3.10 -12.26
C GLU A 57 15.26 -1.77 -12.50
N GLU A 58 14.73 -1.57 -13.70
CA GLU A 58 13.95 -0.38 -14.07
C GLU A 58 12.69 -0.21 -13.20
N ILE A 59 12.01 -1.31 -12.82
CA ILE A 59 10.90 -1.27 -11.86
C ILE A 59 11.39 -0.84 -10.48
N ALA A 60 12.52 -1.39 -10.03
CA ALA A 60 13.10 -0.99 -8.75
C ALA A 60 13.44 0.50 -8.72
N GLU A 61 14.08 1.01 -9.78
CA GLU A 61 14.44 2.42 -9.92
C GLU A 61 13.21 3.33 -9.84
N ARG A 62 12.13 3.02 -10.56
CA ARG A 62 10.88 3.80 -10.52
C ARG A 62 10.24 3.81 -9.13
N VAL A 63 10.17 2.64 -8.48
CA VAL A 63 9.61 2.53 -7.12
C VAL A 63 10.47 3.34 -6.14
N LEU A 64 11.80 3.24 -6.21
CA LEU A 64 12.70 3.98 -5.32
C LEU A 64 12.67 5.48 -5.60
N ALA A 65 12.57 5.92 -6.85
CA ALA A 65 12.40 7.32 -7.21
C ALA A 65 11.13 7.90 -6.59
N TYR A 66 10.00 7.20 -6.73
CA TYR A 66 8.76 7.58 -6.07
C TYR A 66 8.90 7.64 -4.55
N LEU A 67 9.47 6.61 -3.90
CA LEU A 67 9.62 6.58 -2.44
C LEU A 67 10.54 7.70 -1.92
N LYS A 68 11.62 8.03 -2.64
CA LYS A 68 12.46 9.19 -2.31
C LYS A 68 11.67 10.50 -2.41
N GLY A 69 10.95 10.71 -3.51
CA GLY A 69 10.10 11.89 -3.69
C GLY A 69 9.02 12.01 -2.61
N VAL A 70 8.49 10.87 -2.12
CA VAL A 70 7.55 10.85 -1.00
C VAL A 70 8.20 11.32 0.30
N LEU A 71 9.42 10.87 0.62
CA LEU A 71 10.14 11.34 1.81
C LEU A 71 10.40 12.85 1.76
N GLU A 72 10.63 13.41 0.57
CA GLU A 72 10.81 14.85 0.36
C GLU A 72 9.53 15.66 0.58
N ILE A 73 8.34 15.07 0.45
CA ILE A 73 7.07 15.74 0.84
C ILE A 73 7.06 16.06 2.35
N GLY A 74 7.76 15.26 3.16
CA GLY A 74 7.87 15.42 4.60
C GLY A 74 6.61 14.99 5.37
N GLY A 75 6.80 14.67 6.67
CA GLY A 75 5.72 14.22 7.55
C GLY A 75 5.15 12.85 7.17
N VAL A 76 6.00 11.97 6.63
CA VAL A 76 5.63 10.62 6.20
C VAL A 76 6.58 9.59 6.79
N GLU A 77 6.06 8.39 7.00
CA GLU A 77 6.83 7.19 7.35
C GLU A 77 6.68 6.16 6.22
N ILE A 78 7.76 5.42 5.95
CA ILE A 78 7.78 4.34 4.95
C ILE A 78 8.11 3.04 5.67
N GLU A 79 7.30 2.02 5.44
CA GLU A 79 7.45 0.71 6.08
C GLU A 79 7.28 -0.42 5.08
N ALA A 80 8.03 -1.51 5.26
CA ALA A 80 7.77 -2.76 4.56
C ALA A 80 6.48 -3.40 5.09
N GLY A 81 5.57 -3.82 4.20
CA GLY A 81 4.43 -4.63 4.62
C GLY A 81 4.89 -6.02 5.06
N THR A 82 4.17 -6.64 5.99
CA THR A 82 4.47 -8.00 6.48
C THR A 82 3.58 -9.05 5.80
N SER A 83 4.06 -10.28 5.70
CA SER A 83 3.30 -11.42 5.20
C SER A 83 3.79 -12.73 5.77
N GLU A 84 2.88 -13.56 6.27
CA GLU A 84 3.18 -14.92 6.76
C GLU A 84 3.44 -15.91 5.61
N ARG A 85 3.11 -15.53 4.37
CA ARG A 85 3.25 -16.39 3.18
C ARG A 85 4.64 -16.37 2.57
N THR A 86 5.50 -15.46 3.01
CA THR A 86 6.86 -15.26 2.49
C THR A 86 7.88 -15.71 3.52
N ARG A 87 8.96 -16.35 3.07
CA ARG A 87 9.99 -16.94 3.95
C ARG A 87 10.66 -15.91 4.89
N ASP A 88 10.77 -14.67 4.44
CA ASP A 88 11.37 -13.54 5.16
C ASP A 88 10.34 -12.73 5.97
N GLY A 89 9.07 -13.15 5.99
CA GLY A 89 8.01 -12.44 6.70
C GLY A 89 7.58 -11.10 6.07
N LEU A 90 8.12 -10.74 4.89
CA LEU A 90 7.86 -9.46 4.24
C LEU A 90 7.00 -9.59 2.99
N SER A 91 5.96 -8.76 2.92
CA SER A 91 5.12 -8.61 1.74
C SER A 91 5.89 -7.99 0.56
N ASN A 92 5.25 -7.98 -0.61
CA ASN A 92 5.75 -7.29 -1.79
C ASN A 92 5.44 -5.78 -1.81
N TYR A 93 4.80 -5.27 -0.75
CA TYR A 93 4.35 -3.90 -0.68
C TYR A 93 5.21 -3.09 0.26
N VAL A 94 5.47 -1.85 -0.16
CA VAL A 94 5.97 -0.78 0.70
C VAL A 94 4.80 0.15 0.98
N MET A 95 4.59 0.46 2.26
CA MET A 95 3.52 1.32 2.76
C MET A 95 4.05 2.71 3.01
N VAL A 96 3.32 3.72 2.54
CA VAL A 96 3.53 5.12 2.91
C VAL A 96 2.47 5.52 3.91
N ARG A 97 2.85 6.11 5.03
CA ARG A 97 1.96 6.54 6.11
C ARG A 97 2.21 8.01 6.46
N ASP A 98 1.20 8.64 7.03
CA ASP A 98 1.39 9.93 7.69
C ASP A 98 2.15 9.72 9.01
N ALA A 99 3.15 10.55 9.29
CA ALA A 99 3.98 10.47 10.51
C ALA A 99 3.29 11.07 11.75
N GLY A 100 2.08 11.62 11.61
CA GLY A 100 1.29 12.14 12.71
C GLY A 100 0.74 11.05 13.62
N LYS A 101 -0.23 11.41 14.50
CA LYS A 101 -0.91 10.39 15.31
C LYS A 101 -1.52 9.36 14.35
N ARG A 102 -1.13 8.09 14.49
CA ARG A 102 -1.63 6.94 13.71
C ARG A 102 -3.15 6.82 13.84
N ARG A 103 -3.88 7.62 13.07
CA ARG A 103 -5.34 7.71 13.05
C ARG A 103 -5.92 6.99 11.84
N TYR A 104 -5.12 6.81 10.80
CA TYR A 104 -5.54 6.31 9.52
C TYR A 104 -4.52 5.29 9.00
N GLY A 105 -4.99 4.36 8.16
CA GLY A 105 -4.12 3.41 7.46
C GLY A 105 -3.15 4.10 6.49
N ALA A 106 -2.42 3.31 5.71
CA ALA A 106 -1.48 3.85 4.73
C ALA A 106 -2.15 4.85 3.77
N VAL A 107 -1.42 5.89 3.38
CA VAL A 107 -1.86 6.83 2.34
C VAL A 107 -1.58 6.30 0.95
N ALA A 108 -0.59 5.43 0.82
CA ALA A 108 -0.30 4.71 -0.41
C ALA A 108 0.35 3.35 -0.13
N TYR A 109 0.09 2.40 -1.03
CA TYR A 109 0.78 1.12 -1.12
C TYR A 109 1.44 1.04 -2.49
N VAL A 110 2.75 0.83 -2.53
CA VAL A 110 3.48 0.56 -3.77
C VAL A 110 3.92 -0.90 -3.79
N ASN A 111 3.60 -1.60 -4.88
CA ASN A 111 4.00 -2.98 -5.10
C ASN A 111 5.38 -3.00 -5.76
N ALA A 112 6.38 -3.49 -5.03
CA ALA A 112 7.76 -3.56 -5.50
C ALA A 112 7.95 -4.47 -6.71
N ILE A 113 7.08 -5.47 -6.93
CA ILE A 113 7.21 -6.43 -8.04
C ILE A 113 6.96 -5.77 -9.39
N ASN A 114 5.96 -4.88 -9.48
CA ASN A 114 5.43 -4.38 -10.76
C ASN A 114 5.21 -2.86 -10.81
N ALA A 115 5.67 -2.12 -9.80
CA ALA A 115 5.47 -0.68 -9.66
C ALA A 115 3.99 -0.24 -9.61
N GLY A 116 3.07 -1.15 -9.26
CA GLY A 116 1.67 -0.81 -9.05
C GLY A 116 1.51 0.04 -7.79
N LEU A 117 0.92 1.22 -7.93
CA LEU A 117 0.64 2.12 -6.81
C LEU A 117 -0.87 2.19 -6.59
N THR A 118 -1.29 2.01 -5.34
CA THR A 118 -2.66 2.20 -4.88
C THR A 118 -2.67 3.29 -3.82
N LEU A 119 -3.51 4.31 -4.01
CA LEU A 119 -3.60 5.48 -3.13
C LEU A 119 -4.89 5.45 -2.31
N ARG A 120 -4.85 6.08 -1.13
CA ARG A 120 -6.01 6.27 -0.25
C ARG A 120 -6.91 7.41 -0.76
N LEU A 121 -7.40 7.26 -1.98
CA LEU A 121 -8.27 8.20 -2.67
C LEU A 121 -9.51 7.45 -3.21
N THR A 122 -10.62 8.17 -3.25
CA THR A 122 -11.87 7.76 -3.90
C THR A 122 -11.94 8.35 -5.31
N PRO A 123 -12.85 7.88 -6.19
CA PRO A 123 -13.03 8.47 -7.52
C PRO A 123 -13.37 9.97 -7.46
N HIS A 124 -14.08 10.41 -6.42
CA HIS A 124 -14.41 11.81 -6.22
C HIS A 124 -13.17 12.68 -5.95
N ASP A 125 -12.12 12.14 -5.34
CA ASP A 125 -10.91 12.92 -5.00
C ASP A 125 -10.02 13.23 -6.22
N VAL A 126 -10.28 12.55 -7.34
CA VAL A 126 -9.53 12.69 -8.60
C VAL A 126 -10.45 13.09 -9.75
N ALA A 127 -11.72 13.41 -9.48
CA ALA A 127 -12.71 13.75 -10.50
C ALA A 127 -12.38 15.05 -11.26
N ASP A 128 -11.56 15.92 -10.67
CA ASP A 128 -11.02 17.14 -11.26
C ASP A 128 -9.76 16.90 -12.12
N THR A 129 -9.24 15.67 -12.11
CA THR A 129 -7.99 15.29 -12.78
C THR A 129 -8.31 14.34 -13.93
N ASP A 130 -8.38 14.89 -15.15
CA ASP A 130 -8.56 14.09 -16.37
C ASP A 130 -7.21 13.60 -16.92
N ASP A 131 -6.49 12.79 -16.13
CA ASP A 131 -5.25 12.14 -16.58
C ASP A 131 -5.49 10.64 -16.83
N PRO A 132 -5.27 10.13 -18.06
CA PRO A 132 -5.54 8.73 -18.41
C PRO A 132 -4.64 7.71 -17.70
N ARG A 133 -3.61 8.15 -16.98
CA ARG A 133 -2.73 7.30 -16.15
C ARG A 133 -3.35 6.96 -14.80
N ILE A 134 -4.43 7.65 -14.41
CA ILE A 134 -5.20 7.34 -13.21
C ILE A 134 -6.18 6.22 -13.53
N GLU A 135 -6.00 5.08 -12.89
CA GLU A 135 -6.85 3.91 -13.05
C GLU A 135 -7.79 3.78 -11.85
N LEU A 136 -9.10 3.65 -12.09
CA LEU A 136 -10.06 3.38 -11.04
C LEU A 136 -10.21 1.86 -10.86
N ARG A 137 -10.11 1.41 -9.61
CA ARG A 137 -10.31 0.03 -9.22
C ARG A 137 -11.80 -0.29 -9.15
N ASP A 138 -12.15 -1.50 -9.57
CA ASP A 138 -13.49 -2.06 -9.36
C ASP A 138 -13.63 -2.53 -7.90
N VAL A 139 -14.00 -1.60 -7.03
CA VAL A 139 -14.20 -1.81 -5.59
C VAL A 139 -15.56 -1.28 -5.18
N LYS A 140 -16.06 -1.72 -4.02
CA LYS A 140 -17.34 -1.23 -3.48
C LYS A 140 -17.33 0.29 -3.35
N ASP A 141 -18.50 0.90 -3.58
CA ASP A 141 -18.63 2.35 -3.42
C ASP A 141 -18.26 2.79 -1.99
N GLY A 142 -17.60 3.93 -1.88
CA GLY A 142 -17.03 4.44 -0.63
C GLY A 142 -15.73 3.76 -0.16
N HIS A 143 -15.19 2.79 -0.92
CA HIS A 143 -13.89 2.19 -0.60
C HIS A 143 -12.76 3.22 -0.71
N LYS A 144 -11.90 3.26 0.31
CA LYS A 144 -10.90 4.33 0.49
C LYS A 144 -9.68 4.19 -0.42
N TYR A 145 -9.49 3.03 -1.05
CA TYR A 145 -8.38 2.74 -1.95
C TYR A 145 -8.90 2.35 -3.33
N ALA A 146 -9.56 3.29 -4.00
CA ALA A 146 -10.15 3.07 -5.31
C ALA A 146 -9.27 3.57 -6.46
N VAL A 147 -8.20 4.33 -6.16
CA VAL A 147 -7.34 4.95 -7.17
C VAL A 147 -6.01 4.21 -7.28
N ASN A 148 -5.64 3.86 -8.52
CA ASN A 148 -4.35 3.34 -8.91
C ASN A 148 -3.62 4.33 -9.82
N CYS A 149 -2.29 4.37 -9.73
CA CYS A 149 -1.44 5.14 -10.64
C CYS A 149 -0.11 4.39 -10.85
N PRO A 150 -0.09 3.37 -11.73
CA PRO A 150 1.12 2.57 -11.95
C PRO A 150 2.32 3.43 -12.37
N LEU A 151 3.48 3.21 -11.74
CA LEU A 151 4.70 3.97 -12.02
C LEU A 151 5.38 3.40 -13.27
N ARG A 152 5.08 3.96 -14.45
CA ARG A 152 5.55 3.50 -15.75
C ARG A 152 6.69 4.35 -16.30
N ASP A 153 6.74 5.61 -15.95
CA ASP A 153 7.65 6.62 -16.47
C ASP A 153 7.77 7.79 -15.47
N GLU A 154 8.63 8.75 -15.78
CA GLU A 154 8.86 9.93 -14.94
C GLU A 154 7.58 10.75 -14.73
N GLU A 155 6.75 10.90 -15.78
CA GLU A 155 5.49 11.64 -15.71
C GLU A 155 4.49 10.97 -14.74
N THR A 156 4.40 9.63 -14.75
CA THR A 156 3.57 8.90 -13.76
C THR A 156 4.11 9.01 -12.35
N ILE A 157 5.43 9.14 -12.15
CA ILE A 157 6.01 9.35 -10.82
C ILE A 157 5.61 10.73 -10.29
N ASP A 158 5.71 11.77 -11.11
CA ASP A 158 5.29 13.12 -10.74
C ASP A 158 3.80 13.19 -10.41
N LEU A 159 2.97 12.56 -11.25
CA LEU A 159 1.54 12.44 -11.00
C LEU A 159 1.26 11.69 -9.69
N ALA A 160 1.93 10.56 -9.46
CA ALA A 160 1.81 9.79 -8.23
C ALA A 160 2.18 10.62 -6.99
N LEU A 161 3.23 11.45 -7.05
CA LEU A 161 3.59 12.35 -5.95
C LEU A 161 2.51 13.41 -5.70
N GLN A 162 1.89 13.96 -6.75
CA GLN A 162 0.76 14.88 -6.61
C GLN A 162 -0.45 14.20 -5.94
N LEU A 163 -0.79 12.98 -6.37
CA LEU A 163 -1.88 12.19 -5.77
C LEU A 163 -1.57 11.84 -4.31
N THR A 164 -0.32 11.52 -3.98
CA THR A 164 0.09 11.25 -2.60
C THR A 164 -0.04 12.48 -1.71
N ARG A 165 0.28 13.68 -2.20
CA ARG A 165 0.01 14.93 -1.46
C ARG A 165 -1.49 15.11 -1.18
N ARG A 166 -2.36 14.82 -2.16
CA ARG A 166 -3.81 14.84 -1.96
C ARG A 166 -4.26 13.83 -0.91
N ALA A 167 -3.74 12.60 -0.96
CA ALA A 167 -4.05 11.56 0.01
C ALA A 167 -3.60 11.95 1.44
N LEU A 168 -2.41 12.54 1.57
CA LEU A 168 -1.89 13.05 2.85
C LEU A 168 -2.77 14.17 3.41
N ALA A 169 -3.21 15.11 2.57
CA ALA A 169 -4.08 16.21 3.01
C ALA A 169 -5.42 15.73 3.59
N LYS A 170 -5.89 14.53 3.24
CA LYS A 170 -7.14 13.95 3.78
C LYS A 170 -6.97 13.27 5.14
N VAL A 171 -5.75 12.87 5.50
CA VAL A 171 -5.49 12.10 6.73
C VAL A 171 -4.77 12.91 7.81
N ARG A 172 -4.28 14.10 7.48
CA ARG A 172 -3.65 15.03 8.42
C ARG A 172 -4.68 15.82 9.22
#